data_AF-A0A0Q5AXS4-F1
#
_entry.id   AF-A0A0Q5AXS4-F1
#
_cell.length_a   1.000
_cell.length_b   1.000
_cell.length_c   1.000
_cell.angle_alpha   90.00
_cell.angle_beta   90.00
_cell.angle_gamma   90.00
#
_symmetry.space_group_name_H-M   'P 1'
#
loop_
_entity.id
_entity.type
_entity.pdbx_description
1 polymer ?
#
loop_
_entity_poly.entity_id
_entity_poly.type
_entity_poly.pdbx_seq_one_letter_code
_entity_poly.pdbx_strand_id
1 'polypeptide(L)'
;MNDNSNDVPLTLDGNGGVQRRTIVAGASWTIPVIAIATATPAAAASLQPTLEFITVPATVDSCATLGDVVIEATTDGSAPVADGTLVTVTLPPGLTWSDGTTTPRTLPTTSGRVTVTGLKATGTASGPVTLTASSGTLLTPATVTVSPVGVATFQNSGEAPATYPAVPGGSTAVGYNTFLARDGSLWRGNSPLGVFATPGTVDVQYDPRFGIYTSYVDASGVASFLFPDGTVTTNPLVPAGSENLSYGFWLAPDGGFYYVGSGATVYASALPGTGGSAYSVLNASTWFTYIDPSGVATFKNGGDAPTTYPAVPAGSTAVGYNTFLAPDGSLWRGNSPLGIFATPGSVDVQYDPRYGVFTTYRDATGVASYYFQDGTVVANPAVPAGSTNLTYGFWLSPDGGFYASSGNTVYATAVPGTGGSAYSVLNASTWFTYMAPAC
;
A
#
# COMPACT_ATOMS: atom_id res chain seq x y z
N MET A 1 8.90 43.13 60.55
CA MET A 1 8.27 44.45 60.31
C MET A 1 8.29 44.68 58.81
N ASN A 2 7.20 44.76 58.05
CA ASN A 2 5.78 44.69 58.34
C ASN A 2 5.10 43.99 57.16
N ASP A 3 4.17 43.12 57.51
CA ASP A 3 3.03 42.70 56.72
C ASP A 3 2.14 43.92 56.41
N ASN A 4 1.49 43.93 55.25
CA ASN A 4 0.14 44.49 55.09
C ASN A 4 -0.40 44.21 53.68
N SER A 5 -1.20 43.15 53.62
CA SER A 5 -2.44 43.08 52.85
C SER A 5 -3.22 44.41 52.87
N ASN A 6 -3.88 44.77 51.75
CA ASN A 6 -5.33 44.96 51.68
C ASN A 6 -5.78 45.61 50.36
N ASP A 7 -6.69 44.89 49.70
CA ASP A 7 -8.00 45.32 49.20
C ASP A 7 -8.16 46.43 48.15
N VAL A 8 -8.96 46.03 47.16
CA VAL A 8 -9.51 46.72 45.99
C VAL A 8 -10.45 47.87 46.39
N PRO A 9 -10.64 48.85 45.50
CA PRO A 9 -12.01 49.27 45.19
C PRO A 9 -12.31 49.24 43.69
N LEU A 10 -13.45 48.60 43.38
CA LEU A 10 -14.16 48.62 42.11
C LEU A 10 -14.51 50.06 41.72
N THR A 11 -14.14 50.47 40.49
CA THR A 11 -14.79 51.58 39.78
C THR A 11 -15.43 51.04 38.51
N LEU A 12 -16.77 51.08 38.52
CA LEU A 12 -17.69 50.66 37.47
C LEU A 12 -18.10 51.91 36.71
N ASP A 13 -17.41 52.18 35.60
CA ASP A 13 -17.76 53.28 34.72
C ASP A 13 -18.40 52.68 33.46
N GLY A 14 -19.73 52.66 33.49
CA GLY A 14 -20.57 52.20 32.40
C GLY A 14 -20.58 53.20 31.24
N ASN A 15 -20.45 52.68 30.02
CA ASN A 15 -21.34 52.95 28.89
C ASN A 15 -20.72 52.37 27.62
N GLY A 16 -21.36 51.34 27.05
CA GLY A 16 -21.08 50.94 25.68
C GLY A 16 -21.26 49.45 25.41
N GLY A 17 -22.50 49.08 25.06
CA GLY A 17 -22.79 48.03 24.07
C GLY A 17 -22.21 46.63 24.30
N VAL A 18 -23.11 45.68 24.56
CA VAL A 18 -22.84 44.25 24.37
C VAL A 18 -22.31 44.02 22.94
N GLN A 19 -21.01 43.80 22.79
CA GLN A 19 -20.40 43.34 21.54
C GLN A 19 -19.55 42.09 21.78
N ARG A 20 -20.26 40.96 21.65
CA ARG A 20 -19.81 39.65 21.15
C ARG A 20 -18.40 39.22 21.57
N ARG A 21 -18.31 38.65 22.78
CA ARG A 21 -17.31 37.61 23.05
C ARG A 21 -17.58 36.46 22.07
N THR A 22 -16.66 36.25 21.13
CA THR A 22 -16.58 35.02 20.36
C THR A 22 -16.25 33.91 21.34
N ILE A 23 -17.28 33.28 21.90
CA ILE A 23 -17.15 31.95 22.50
C ILE A 23 -16.83 31.05 21.30
N VAL A 24 -15.58 30.59 21.21
CA VAL A 24 -15.26 29.43 20.37
C VAL A 24 -15.93 28.24 21.07
N ALA A 25 -17.19 28.02 20.72
CA ALA A 25 -17.86 26.77 20.98
C ALA A 25 -17.04 25.70 20.27
N GLY A 26 -16.42 24.82 21.04
CA GLY A 26 -15.78 23.64 20.50
C GLY A 26 -16.81 22.90 19.67
N ALA A 27 -16.60 22.86 18.36
CA ALA A 27 -17.22 21.85 17.53
C ALA A 27 -16.55 20.53 17.92
N SER A 28 -17.01 19.92 19.01
CA SER A 28 -16.95 18.48 19.15
C SER A 28 -17.81 17.94 18.02
N TRP A 29 -17.19 17.64 16.90
CA TRP A 29 -17.78 16.81 15.86
C TRP A 29 -17.93 15.43 16.49
N THR A 30 -19.05 15.24 17.17
CA THR A 30 -19.57 13.93 17.51
C THR A 30 -19.62 13.16 16.21
N ILE A 31 -18.75 12.15 16.09
CA ILE A 31 -18.93 11.09 15.11
C ILE A 31 -20.38 10.63 15.28
N PRO A 32 -21.22 10.59 14.24
CA PRO A 32 -22.46 9.87 14.34
C PRO A 32 -22.06 8.41 14.58
N VAL A 33 -22.12 7.99 15.84
CA VAL A 33 -22.31 6.58 16.15
C VAL A 33 -23.67 6.27 15.59
N ILE A 34 -23.69 5.80 14.34
CA ILE A 34 -24.85 5.12 13.79
C ILE A 34 -24.90 3.79 14.54
N ALA A 35 -25.46 3.82 15.76
CA ALA A 35 -26.08 2.65 16.31
C ALA A 35 -27.32 2.43 15.46
N ILE A 36 -27.21 1.59 14.44
CA ILE A 36 -28.39 1.02 13.79
C ILE A 36 -29.02 0.14 14.87
N ALA A 37 -29.94 0.73 15.65
CA ALA A 37 -31.00 -0.07 16.23
C ALA A 37 -31.81 -0.56 15.02
N THR A 38 -31.52 -1.78 14.57
CA THR A 38 -32.46 -2.53 13.76
C THR A 38 -33.67 -2.72 14.66
N ALA A 39 -34.61 -1.77 14.60
CA ALA A 39 -35.97 -2.02 14.99
C ALA A 39 -36.39 -3.21 14.15
N THR A 40 -36.44 -4.37 14.80
CA THR A 40 -37.06 -5.58 14.29
C THR A 40 -38.36 -5.14 13.63
N PRO A 41 -38.56 -5.37 12.32
CA PRO A 41 -39.91 -5.34 11.79
C PRO A 41 -40.70 -6.29 12.68
N ALA A 42 -41.79 -5.81 13.28
CA ALA A 42 -42.80 -6.69 13.82
C ALA A 42 -43.09 -7.72 12.72
N ALA A 43 -42.61 -8.93 12.95
CA ALA A 43 -42.60 -9.97 11.94
C ALA A 43 -44.05 -10.20 11.52
N ALA A 44 -44.33 -10.02 10.23
CA ALA A 44 -45.13 -11.05 9.58
C ALA A 44 -44.29 -12.32 9.70
N ALA A 45 -44.50 -13.08 10.77
CA ALA A 45 -43.73 -14.27 11.11
C ALA A 45 -43.90 -15.31 10.00
N SER A 46 -43.02 -15.25 9.01
CA SER A 46 -42.75 -16.37 8.15
C SER A 46 -42.06 -17.39 9.05
N LEU A 47 -42.76 -18.46 9.42
CA LEU A 47 -42.27 -19.57 10.25
C LEU A 47 -41.22 -20.37 9.47
N GLN A 48 -40.09 -19.75 9.16
CA GLN A 48 -39.02 -20.32 8.34
C GLN A 48 -37.79 -20.58 9.21
N PRO A 49 -37.09 -21.69 8.99
CA PRO A 49 -35.82 -21.95 9.66
C PRO A 49 -34.82 -20.79 9.45
N THR A 50 -34.09 -20.40 10.50
CA THR A 50 -33.04 -19.38 10.43
C THR A 50 -31.70 -19.90 10.93
N LEU A 51 -30.62 -19.31 10.43
CA LEU A 51 -29.25 -19.52 10.88
C LEU A 51 -28.58 -18.15 10.90
N GLU A 52 -28.05 -17.74 12.05
CA GLU A 52 -27.49 -16.40 12.24
C GLU A 52 -26.26 -16.42 13.15
N PHE A 53 -25.30 -15.55 12.86
CA PHE A 53 -24.21 -15.25 13.78
C PHE A 53 -24.68 -14.21 14.80
N ILE A 54 -24.95 -14.64 16.04
CA ILE A 54 -25.44 -13.75 17.11
C ILE A 54 -24.31 -13.10 17.92
N THR A 55 -23.11 -13.69 17.89
CA THR A 55 -21.90 -13.11 18.49
C THR A 55 -20.72 -13.35 17.57
N VAL A 56 -20.06 -12.28 17.11
CA VAL A 56 -18.80 -12.33 16.34
C VAL A 56 -17.96 -11.14 16.76
N PRO A 57 -16.71 -11.33 17.24
CA PRO A 57 -15.85 -10.19 17.52
C PRO A 57 -15.56 -9.40 16.24
N ALA A 58 -15.64 -8.08 16.30
CA ALA A 58 -15.43 -7.22 15.12
C ALA A 58 -13.99 -7.25 14.61
N THR A 59 -13.02 -7.45 15.51
CA THR A 59 -11.59 -7.38 15.21
C THR A 59 -10.80 -8.48 15.92
N VAL A 60 -9.70 -8.91 15.30
CA VAL A 60 -8.67 -9.76 15.92
C VAL A 60 -7.30 -9.35 15.38
N ASP A 61 -6.31 -9.28 16.25
CA ASP A 61 -4.93 -9.06 15.80
C ASP A 61 -4.42 -10.30 15.06
N SER A 62 -3.56 -10.14 14.04
CA SER A 62 -2.91 -11.29 13.42
C SER A 62 -2.10 -12.03 14.48
N CYS A 63 -1.93 -13.34 14.31
CA CYS A 63 -1.35 -14.21 15.34
C CYS A 63 -2.17 -14.35 16.64
N ALA A 64 -3.25 -13.57 16.85
CA ALA A 64 -4.07 -13.66 18.04
C ALA A 64 -5.22 -14.67 17.87
N THR A 65 -5.83 -15.00 19.01
CA THR A 65 -7.03 -15.83 19.06
C THR A 65 -8.25 -14.91 18.99
N LEU A 66 -9.13 -15.18 18.03
CA LEU A 66 -10.43 -14.54 17.92
C LEU A 66 -11.29 -14.99 19.11
N GLY A 67 -12.01 -14.05 19.73
CA GLY A 67 -12.99 -14.37 20.77
C GLY A 67 -14.11 -15.28 20.27
N ASP A 68 -14.93 -15.76 21.19
CA ASP A 68 -15.97 -16.75 20.89
C ASP A 68 -16.94 -16.26 19.82
N VAL A 69 -17.20 -17.13 18.85
CA VAL A 69 -18.21 -16.94 17.81
C VAL A 69 -19.41 -17.81 18.14
N VAL A 70 -20.60 -17.21 18.19
CA VAL A 70 -21.84 -17.91 18.52
C VAL A 70 -22.79 -17.84 17.34
N ILE A 71 -23.24 -19.02 16.91
CA ILE A 71 -24.21 -19.22 15.84
C ILE A 71 -25.50 -19.73 16.46
N GLU A 72 -26.63 -19.15 16.09
CA GLU A 72 -27.96 -19.57 16.49
C GLU A 72 -28.72 -20.14 15.29
N ALA A 73 -29.38 -21.28 15.51
CA ALA A 73 -30.22 -21.95 14.53
C ALA A 73 -31.62 -22.15 15.11
N THR A 74 -32.65 -21.76 14.36
CA THR A 74 -34.04 -21.92 14.76
C THR A 74 -34.85 -22.67 13.70
N THR A 75 -35.94 -23.29 14.11
CA THR A 75 -36.86 -24.03 13.22
C THR A 75 -37.87 -23.13 12.52
N ASP A 76 -38.20 -21.97 13.10
CA ASP A 76 -39.27 -21.09 12.63
C ASP A 76 -38.96 -19.59 12.83
N GLY A 77 -37.69 -19.25 13.06
CA GLY A 77 -37.25 -17.89 13.40
C GLY A 77 -37.26 -17.61 14.90
N SER A 78 -37.76 -18.52 15.73
CA SER A 78 -37.87 -18.29 17.19
C SER A 78 -37.55 -19.51 18.05
N ALA A 79 -37.99 -20.71 17.65
CA ALA A 79 -37.80 -21.93 18.41
C ALA A 79 -36.44 -22.56 18.08
N PRO A 80 -35.57 -22.81 19.08
CA PRO A 80 -34.28 -23.47 18.88
C PRO A 80 -34.43 -24.79 18.14
N VAL A 81 -33.51 -25.10 17.23
CA VAL A 81 -33.41 -26.46 16.67
C VAL A 81 -33.07 -27.48 17.76
N ALA A 82 -33.43 -28.74 17.53
CA ALA A 82 -33.12 -29.83 18.44
C ALA A 82 -31.61 -29.97 18.65
N ASP A 83 -31.21 -30.38 19.85
CA ASP A 83 -29.82 -30.67 20.17
C ASP A 83 -29.25 -31.74 19.23
N GLY A 84 -27.99 -31.57 18.84
CA GLY A 84 -27.34 -32.43 17.86
C GLY A 84 -27.60 -32.06 16.39
N THR A 85 -28.41 -31.02 16.11
CA THR A 85 -28.51 -30.47 14.75
C THR A 85 -27.15 -29.98 14.30
N LEU A 86 -26.73 -30.34 13.09
CA LEU A 86 -25.38 -30.09 12.60
C LEU A 86 -25.27 -28.71 11.92
N VAL A 87 -24.28 -27.93 12.34
CA VAL A 87 -23.87 -26.68 11.67
C VAL A 87 -22.43 -26.83 11.18
N THR A 88 -22.22 -26.60 9.89
CA THR A 88 -20.89 -26.59 9.29
C THR A 88 -20.35 -25.17 9.24
N VAL A 89 -19.18 -24.96 9.84
CA VAL A 89 -18.47 -23.68 9.84
C VAL A 89 -17.28 -23.78 8.89
N THR A 90 -17.20 -22.86 7.95
CA THR A 90 -16.11 -22.74 6.98
C THR A 90 -15.34 -21.47 7.24
N LEU A 91 -14.02 -21.61 7.41
CA LEU A 91 -13.11 -20.51 7.66
C LEU A 91 -12.59 -19.92 6.33
N PRO A 92 -12.43 -18.59 6.24
CA PRO A 92 -11.77 -17.96 5.12
C PRO A 92 -10.24 -18.21 5.18
N PRO A 93 -9.52 -17.98 4.06
CA PRO A 93 -8.09 -17.72 4.13
C PRO A 93 -7.80 -16.64 5.18
N GLY A 94 -6.82 -16.90 6.04
CA GLY A 94 -6.42 -15.97 7.09
C GLY A 94 -6.97 -16.26 8.49
N LEU A 95 -7.92 -17.21 8.62
CA LEU A 95 -8.30 -17.78 9.91
C LEU A 95 -8.03 -19.28 9.92
N THR A 96 -7.61 -19.80 11.07
CA THR A 96 -7.40 -21.24 11.30
C THR A 96 -8.12 -21.69 12.56
N TRP A 97 -8.38 -22.99 12.62
CA TRP A 97 -8.77 -23.64 13.86
C TRP A 97 -7.61 -23.66 14.85
N SER A 98 -7.91 -24.01 16.11
CA SER A 98 -6.91 -24.10 17.17
C SER A 98 -5.76 -25.07 16.86
N ASP A 99 -6.00 -26.08 16.01
CA ASP A 99 -5.03 -27.06 15.51
C ASP A 99 -4.27 -26.61 14.24
N GLY A 100 -4.51 -25.38 13.77
CA GLY A 100 -3.86 -24.81 12.58
C GLY A 100 -4.49 -25.17 11.24
N THR A 101 -5.54 -26.00 11.21
CA THR A 101 -6.22 -26.38 9.96
C THR A 101 -7.22 -25.32 9.50
N THR A 102 -7.62 -25.36 8.23
CA THR A 102 -8.69 -24.53 7.64
C THR A 102 -9.91 -25.34 7.18
N THR A 103 -9.84 -26.67 7.30
CA THR A 103 -10.89 -27.59 6.84
C THR A 103 -12.23 -27.26 7.51
N PRO A 104 -13.35 -27.20 6.77
CA PRO A 104 -14.67 -26.98 7.38
C PRO A 104 -14.94 -27.96 8.52
N ARG A 105 -15.53 -27.47 9.61
CA ARG A 105 -15.90 -28.31 10.76
C ARG A 105 -17.39 -28.32 10.97
N THR A 106 -17.93 -29.51 11.21
CA THR A 106 -19.34 -29.71 11.54
C THR A 106 -19.48 -29.90 13.04
N LEU A 107 -20.29 -29.05 13.66
CA LEU A 107 -20.48 -28.97 15.10
C LEU A 107 -21.97 -29.19 15.45
N PRO A 108 -22.28 -30.01 16.46
CA PRO A 108 -23.65 -30.19 16.92
C PRO A 108 -24.12 -28.98 17.74
N THR A 109 -25.40 -28.62 17.59
CA THR A 109 -26.04 -27.59 18.42
C THR A 109 -26.34 -28.10 19.83
N THR A 110 -26.29 -27.18 20.79
CA THR A 110 -26.84 -27.34 22.14
C THR A 110 -27.76 -26.15 22.41
N SER A 111 -29.01 -26.39 22.76
CA SER A 111 -30.07 -25.38 22.88
C SER A 111 -30.17 -24.49 21.63
N GLY A 112 -30.06 -25.10 20.44
CA GLY A 112 -30.07 -24.42 19.15
C GLY A 112 -28.85 -23.56 18.83
N ARG A 113 -27.76 -23.66 19.61
CA ARG A 113 -26.55 -22.85 19.40
C ARG A 113 -25.29 -23.66 19.20
N VAL A 114 -24.37 -23.10 18.43
CA VAL A 114 -22.98 -23.57 18.31
C VAL A 114 -22.05 -22.45 18.77
N THR A 115 -21.21 -22.74 19.76
CA THR A 115 -20.12 -21.86 20.18
C THR A 115 -18.82 -22.37 19.58
N VAL A 116 -18.16 -21.52 18.80
CA VAL A 116 -16.87 -21.78 18.21
C VAL A 116 -15.81 -20.98 18.96
N THR A 117 -14.82 -21.67 19.53
CA THR A 117 -13.75 -21.07 20.31
C THR A 117 -12.38 -21.40 19.73
N GLY A 118 -11.39 -20.57 20.05
CA GLY A 118 -9.99 -20.87 19.71
C GLY A 118 -9.65 -20.70 18.22
N LEU A 119 -10.46 -19.96 17.45
CA LEU A 119 -10.09 -19.55 16.10
C LEU A 119 -8.88 -18.61 16.17
N LYS A 120 -7.92 -18.77 15.26
CA LYS A 120 -6.69 -17.97 15.23
C LYS A 120 -6.59 -17.21 13.93
N ALA A 121 -6.15 -15.96 13.99
CA ALA A 121 -5.76 -15.21 12.80
C ALA A 121 -4.33 -15.60 12.39
N THR A 122 -4.11 -15.87 11.11
CA THR A 122 -2.76 -16.15 10.61
C THR A 122 -1.93 -14.86 10.57
N GLY A 123 -0.60 -14.98 10.73
CA GLY A 123 0.31 -13.82 10.69
C GLY A 123 0.31 -13.05 9.36
N THR A 124 -0.20 -13.67 8.29
CA THR A 124 -0.27 -13.10 6.95
C THR A 124 -1.63 -12.47 6.59
N ALA A 125 -2.65 -12.64 7.43
CA ALA A 125 -3.97 -12.09 7.16
C ALA A 125 -4.05 -10.60 7.53
N SER A 126 -4.72 -9.80 6.69
CA SER A 126 -5.03 -8.41 7.01
C SER A 126 -6.34 -7.99 6.35
N GLY A 127 -7.07 -7.08 7.01
CA GLY A 127 -8.33 -6.56 6.49
C GLY A 127 -9.53 -7.47 6.76
N PRO A 128 -10.68 -7.22 6.10
CA PRO A 128 -11.91 -7.97 6.36
C PRO A 128 -11.81 -9.40 5.81
N VAL A 129 -12.21 -10.37 6.63
CA VAL A 129 -12.34 -11.79 6.28
C VAL A 129 -13.75 -12.27 6.63
N THR A 130 -14.32 -13.14 5.80
CA THR A 130 -15.71 -13.60 5.94
C THR A 130 -15.77 -15.06 6.34
N LEU A 131 -16.27 -15.33 7.55
CA LEU A 131 -16.63 -16.67 8.00
C LEU A 131 -18.02 -17.02 7.46
N THR A 132 -18.25 -18.30 7.21
CA THR A 132 -19.56 -18.78 6.78
C THR A 132 -20.00 -19.96 7.63
N ALA A 133 -21.29 -19.97 7.99
CA ALA A 133 -21.94 -21.09 8.65
C ALA A 133 -23.08 -21.59 7.77
N SER A 134 -23.26 -22.90 7.70
CA SER A 134 -24.36 -23.55 6.97
C SER A 134 -25.01 -24.65 7.77
N SER A 135 -26.31 -24.85 7.54
CA SER A 135 -27.08 -25.98 8.06
C SER A 135 -28.21 -26.29 7.08
N GLY A 136 -28.20 -27.51 6.51
CA GLY A 136 -29.09 -27.85 5.41
C GLY A 136 -28.89 -26.92 4.22
N THR A 137 -29.93 -26.18 3.82
CA THR A 137 -29.89 -25.18 2.74
C THR A 137 -29.62 -23.76 3.23
N LEU A 138 -29.57 -23.53 4.53
CA LEU A 138 -29.29 -22.22 5.10
C LEU A 138 -27.79 -21.92 5.05
N LEU A 139 -27.45 -20.68 4.71
CA LEU A 139 -26.09 -20.16 4.68
C LEU A 139 -26.10 -18.75 5.24
N THR A 140 -25.23 -18.47 6.21
CA THR A 140 -25.06 -17.13 6.78
C THR A 140 -23.58 -16.74 6.79
N PRO A 141 -23.21 -15.53 6.35
CA PRO A 141 -21.86 -14.98 6.49
C PRO A 141 -21.71 -14.12 7.75
N ALA A 142 -20.47 -13.97 8.23
CA ALA A 142 -20.08 -12.93 9.19
C ALA A 142 -18.68 -12.41 8.89
N THR A 143 -18.46 -11.11 9.11
CA THR A 143 -17.18 -10.45 8.82
C THR A 143 -16.41 -10.15 10.09
N VAL A 144 -15.12 -10.49 10.08
CA VAL A 144 -14.13 -10.14 11.11
C VAL A 144 -13.04 -9.34 10.44
N THR A 145 -12.54 -8.28 11.08
CA THR A 145 -11.39 -7.54 10.56
C THR A 145 -10.11 -8.02 11.24
N VAL A 146 -9.15 -8.54 10.47
CA VAL A 146 -7.83 -8.89 10.97
C VAL A 146 -6.94 -7.65 10.99
N SER A 147 -6.49 -7.28 12.19
CA SER A 147 -5.51 -6.22 12.42
C SER A 147 -4.10 -6.81 12.28
N PRO A 148 -3.33 -6.50 11.23
CA PRO A 148 -1.99 -7.04 11.08
C PRO A 148 -1.08 -6.57 12.22
N VAL A 149 -0.39 -7.52 12.85
CA VAL A 149 0.79 -7.29 13.67
C VAL A 149 2.01 -7.68 12.87
N GLY A 150 2.96 -6.75 12.76
CA GLY A 150 4.20 -7.00 12.05
C GLY A 150 5.33 -6.19 12.66
N VAL A 151 6.53 -6.76 12.62
CA VAL A 151 7.77 -6.10 13.03
C VAL A 151 8.38 -5.47 11.80
N ALA A 152 8.45 -4.14 11.80
CA ALA A 152 9.15 -3.40 10.77
C ALA A 152 10.61 -3.85 10.72
N THR A 153 11.06 -4.23 9.53
CA THR A 153 12.36 -4.86 9.34
C THR A 153 13.07 -4.28 8.14
N PHE A 154 14.38 -4.10 8.28
CA PHE A 154 15.28 -3.66 7.22
C PHE A 154 16.45 -4.62 7.12
N GLN A 155 16.80 -5.01 5.91
CA GLN A 155 17.88 -5.97 5.70
C GLN A 155 18.77 -5.52 4.55
N ASN A 156 20.09 -5.56 4.75
CA ASN A 156 21.08 -5.50 3.68
C ASN A 156 21.44 -6.93 3.24
N SER A 157 21.62 -7.16 1.95
CA SER A 157 22.05 -8.43 1.40
C SER A 157 23.38 -8.87 2.04
N GLY A 158 23.37 -10.04 2.68
CA GLY A 158 24.54 -10.58 3.38
C GLY A 158 24.62 -10.20 4.86
N GLU A 159 23.67 -9.40 5.37
CA GLU A 159 23.59 -9.05 6.79
C GLU A 159 22.34 -9.65 7.45
N ALA A 160 22.40 -9.77 8.78
CA ALA A 160 21.24 -10.14 9.58
C ALA A 160 20.18 -9.02 9.52
N PRO A 161 18.88 -9.35 9.47
CA PRO A 161 17.82 -8.34 9.47
C PRO A 161 17.84 -7.49 10.75
N ALA A 162 17.69 -6.17 10.59
CA ALA A 162 17.47 -5.23 11.68
C ALA A 162 15.97 -5.00 11.89
N THR A 163 15.52 -4.99 13.15
CA THR A 163 14.10 -4.82 13.50
C THR A 163 13.84 -3.48 14.19
N TYR A 164 12.65 -2.93 13.96
CA TYR A 164 12.22 -1.62 14.47
C TYR A 164 10.91 -1.74 15.24
N PRO A 165 10.96 -2.17 16.52
CA PRO A 165 9.76 -2.41 17.33
C PRO A 165 8.98 -1.14 17.68
N ALA A 166 9.56 0.05 17.48
CA ALA A 166 8.84 1.31 17.70
C ALA A 166 7.87 1.66 16.56
N VAL A 167 8.05 1.07 15.38
CA VAL A 167 7.15 1.30 14.23
C VAL A 167 5.78 0.67 14.54
N PRO A 168 4.68 1.40 14.34
CA PRO A 168 3.34 0.86 14.55
C PRO A 168 3.08 -0.42 13.76
N GLY A 169 2.48 -1.42 14.41
CA GLY A 169 2.04 -2.65 13.76
C GLY A 169 1.09 -2.37 12.60
N GLY A 170 1.23 -3.12 11.50
CA GLY A 170 0.41 -2.92 10.31
C GLY A 170 0.77 -1.71 9.45
N SER A 171 1.93 -1.10 9.69
CA SER A 171 2.55 -0.13 8.77
C SER A 171 2.85 -0.76 7.41
N THR A 172 3.10 0.04 6.39
CA THR A 172 3.52 -0.39 5.05
C THR A 172 4.97 0.02 4.84
N ALA A 173 5.84 -0.87 4.37
CA ALA A 173 7.16 -0.48 3.92
C ALA A 173 7.07 0.37 2.65
N VAL A 174 7.79 1.49 2.59
CA VAL A 174 7.74 2.45 1.47
C VAL A 174 9.12 2.75 0.87
N GLY A 175 10.13 1.95 1.23
CA GLY A 175 11.50 2.05 0.72
C GLY A 175 12.51 2.50 1.77
N TYR A 176 13.79 2.19 1.53
CA TYR A 176 14.96 2.47 2.39
C TYR A 176 14.66 2.69 3.90
N ASN A 177 14.36 1.60 4.63
CA ASN A 177 14.11 1.62 6.08
C ASN A 177 13.00 2.61 6.50
N THR A 178 12.07 2.91 5.60
CA THR A 178 10.98 3.85 5.84
C THR A 178 9.65 3.11 5.81
N PHE A 179 8.79 3.43 6.76
CA PHE A 179 7.51 2.77 6.99
C PHE A 179 6.41 3.82 7.13
N LEU A 180 5.28 3.58 6.47
CA LEU A 180 4.07 4.40 6.55
C LEU A 180 3.06 3.73 7.46
N ALA A 181 2.78 4.32 8.60
CA ALA A 181 1.74 3.85 9.51
C ALA A 181 0.34 4.18 8.97
N ARG A 182 -0.67 3.47 9.46
CA ARG A 182 -2.08 3.62 9.03
C ARG A 182 -2.67 5.00 9.32
N ASP A 183 -2.16 5.68 10.33
CA ASP A 183 -2.53 7.06 10.66
C ASP A 183 -1.88 8.09 9.73
N GLY A 184 -1.06 7.64 8.77
CA GLY A 184 -0.31 8.48 7.84
C GLY A 184 1.07 8.87 8.34
N SER A 185 1.44 8.56 9.60
CA SER A 185 2.76 8.94 10.12
C SER A 185 3.88 8.17 9.40
N LEU A 186 4.92 8.89 8.98
CA LEU A 186 6.12 8.28 8.41
C LEU A 186 7.18 8.03 9.47
N TRP A 187 7.81 6.86 9.38
CA TRP A 187 8.84 6.38 10.29
C TRP A 187 10.08 5.99 9.52
N ARG A 188 11.26 6.31 10.04
CA ARG A 188 12.54 5.81 9.54
C ARG A 188 13.24 5.06 10.67
N GLY A 189 13.43 3.75 10.49
CA GLY A 189 13.80 2.87 11.59
C GLY A 189 12.86 3.03 12.79
N ASN A 190 13.39 3.26 13.99
CA ASN A 190 12.60 3.44 15.23
C ASN A 190 12.14 4.89 15.48
N SER A 191 12.34 5.81 14.52
CA SER A 191 12.09 7.24 14.74
C SER A 191 10.96 7.76 13.85
N PRO A 192 9.94 8.42 14.41
CA PRO A 192 8.94 9.12 13.62
C PRO A 192 9.59 10.33 12.94
N LEU A 193 9.22 10.58 11.69
CA LEU A 193 9.75 11.69 10.88
C LEU A 193 8.96 13.00 11.07
N GLY A 194 7.88 12.98 11.86
CA GLY A 194 7.07 14.17 12.15
C GLY A 194 6.21 14.67 10.97
N VAL A 195 6.06 13.86 9.92
CA VAL A 195 5.23 14.15 8.75
C VAL A 195 4.12 13.12 8.61
N PHE A 196 2.98 13.56 8.06
CA PHE A 196 1.82 12.70 7.78
C PHE A 196 1.59 12.69 6.27
N ALA A 197 1.72 11.51 5.68
CA ALA A 197 1.53 11.29 4.26
C ALA A 197 0.24 10.55 3.97
N THR A 198 -0.34 10.83 2.81
CA THR A 198 -1.48 10.08 2.28
C THR A 198 -1.00 8.69 1.84
N PRO A 199 -1.67 7.61 2.28
CA PRO A 199 -1.37 6.24 1.84
C PRO A 199 -1.25 6.11 0.32
N GLY A 200 -0.22 5.40 -0.14
CA GLY A 200 0.04 5.18 -1.57
C GLY A 200 0.75 6.32 -2.30
N THR A 201 1.08 7.43 -1.63
CA THR A 201 1.74 8.58 -2.26
C THR A 201 3.21 8.73 -1.91
N VAL A 202 3.74 7.82 -1.08
CA VAL A 202 5.08 7.92 -0.53
C VAL A 202 6.05 7.11 -1.37
N ASP A 203 7.18 7.73 -1.70
CA ASP A 203 8.30 7.04 -2.32
C ASP A 203 9.64 7.55 -1.76
N VAL A 204 10.59 6.63 -1.59
CA VAL A 204 11.91 6.90 -0.97
C VAL A 204 13.03 6.68 -1.98
N GLN A 205 13.89 7.69 -2.13
CA GLN A 205 14.92 7.74 -3.17
C GLN A 205 16.28 8.11 -2.59
N TYR A 206 17.35 7.65 -3.24
CA TYR A 206 18.73 8.04 -3.01
C TYR A 206 19.24 8.93 -4.15
N ASP A 207 19.79 10.08 -3.79
CA ASP A 207 20.59 10.92 -4.68
C ASP A 207 21.99 11.11 -4.05
N PRO A 208 23.10 10.87 -4.77
CA PRO A 208 24.45 11.08 -4.25
C PRO A 208 24.73 12.48 -3.70
N ARG A 209 23.97 13.50 -4.13
CA ARG A 209 24.11 14.90 -3.70
C ARG A 209 23.37 15.19 -2.40
N PHE A 210 22.23 14.55 -2.19
CA PHE A 210 21.29 14.88 -1.10
C PHE A 210 21.11 13.73 -0.10
N GLY A 211 21.67 12.56 -0.36
CA GLY A 211 21.39 11.35 0.39
C GLY A 211 19.96 10.86 0.12
N ILE A 212 19.31 10.39 1.18
CA ILE A 212 18.05 9.63 1.10
C ILE A 212 16.87 10.48 1.50
N TYR A 213 16.10 10.87 0.50
CA TYR A 213 14.95 11.74 0.66
C TYR A 213 13.66 10.97 0.36
N THR A 214 12.57 11.48 0.94
CA THR A 214 11.25 10.90 0.82
C THR A 214 10.34 11.91 0.14
N SER A 215 9.69 11.48 -0.94
CA SER A 215 8.65 12.24 -1.61
C SER A 215 7.28 11.74 -1.15
N TYR A 216 6.34 12.65 -0.91
CA TYR A 216 5.02 12.31 -0.40
C TYR A 216 3.99 13.40 -0.71
N VAL A 217 2.70 13.03 -0.66
CA VAL A 217 1.59 14.00 -0.59
C VAL A 217 1.08 14.02 0.84
N ASP A 218 1.00 15.19 1.45
CA ASP A 218 0.40 15.31 2.78
C ASP A 218 -1.15 15.21 2.75
N ALA A 219 -1.78 15.18 3.92
CA ALA A 219 -3.25 15.10 4.01
C ALA A 219 -3.99 16.32 3.41
N SER A 220 -3.28 17.43 3.17
CA SER A 220 -3.84 18.62 2.51
C SER A 220 -3.72 18.58 0.98
N GLY A 221 -3.09 17.53 0.43
CA GLY A 221 -2.87 17.36 -0.99
C GLY A 221 -1.61 18.04 -1.52
N VAL A 222 -0.70 18.48 -0.65
CA VAL A 222 0.53 19.17 -1.05
C VAL A 222 1.67 18.18 -1.25
N ALA A 223 2.22 18.16 -2.46
CA ALA A 223 3.41 17.39 -2.80
C ALA A 223 4.65 17.98 -2.12
N SER A 224 5.42 17.13 -1.43
CA SER A 224 6.55 17.56 -0.60
C SER A 224 7.72 16.58 -0.68
N PHE A 225 8.92 17.09 -0.39
CA PHE A 225 10.12 16.30 -0.11
C PHE A 225 10.53 16.46 1.35
N LEU A 226 10.93 15.36 1.98
CA LEU A 226 11.61 15.32 3.26
C LEU A 226 13.06 14.84 3.05
N PHE A 227 14.02 15.68 3.37
CA PHE A 227 15.46 15.39 3.23
C PHE A 227 16.04 14.74 4.49
N PRO A 228 17.23 14.09 4.40
CA PRO A 228 17.86 13.43 5.55
C PRO A 228 18.12 14.33 6.77
N ASP A 229 18.31 15.63 6.55
CA ASP A 229 18.53 16.62 7.59
C ASP A 229 17.24 17.06 8.30
N GLY A 230 16.08 16.51 7.89
CA GLY A 230 14.76 16.86 8.41
C GLY A 230 14.11 18.04 7.69
N THR A 231 14.79 18.64 6.70
CA THR A 231 14.23 19.74 5.93
C THR A 231 13.06 19.26 5.08
N VAL A 232 11.95 20.01 5.11
CA VAL A 232 10.78 19.79 4.25
C VAL A 232 10.70 20.88 3.19
N THR A 233 10.60 20.48 1.92
CA THR A 233 10.34 21.39 0.80
C THR A 233 8.97 21.06 0.20
N THR A 234 8.06 22.04 0.22
CA THR A 234 6.73 21.92 -0.38
C THR A 234 6.72 22.41 -1.83
N ASN A 235 5.87 21.81 -2.66
CA ASN A 235 5.82 22.08 -4.10
C ASN A 235 4.40 22.46 -4.52
N PRO A 236 3.97 23.71 -4.27
CA PRO A 236 2.60 24.16 -4.53
C PRO A 236 2.25 24.23 -6.02
N LEU A 237 3.22 24.06 -6.92
CA LEU A 237 3.02 24.00 -8.36
C LEU A 237 2.51 22.63 -8.84
N VAL A 238 2.64 21.59 -8.02
CA VAL A 238 2.07 20.27 -8.31
C VAL A 238 0.57 20.33 -7.96
N PRO A 239 -0.35 20.03 -8.90
CA PRO A 239 -1.78 20.06 -8.63
C PRO A 239 -2.17 19.13 -7.49
N ALA A 240 -3.14 19.55 -6.67
CA ALA A 240 -3.68 18.70 -5.61
C ALA A 240 -4.28 17.42 -6.21
N GLY A 241 -4.03 16.29 -5.55
CA GLY A 241 -4.47 14.97 -6.02
C GLY A 241 -3.55 14.33 -7.07
N SER A 242 -2.37 14.92 -7.33
CA SER A 242 -1.37 14.27 -8.18
C SER A 242 -0.84 12.99 -7.55
N GLU A 243 -0.64 11.96 -8.36
CA GLU A 243 -0.01 10.69 -8.00
C GLU A 243 1.52 10.84 -8.00
N ASN A 244 2.21 10.29 -6.99
CA ASN A 244 3.67 10.27 -6.95
C ASN A 244 4.20 9.12 -7.81
N LEU A 245 5.02 9.43 -8.82
CA LEU A 245 5.59 8.46 -9.74
C LEU A 245 7.06 8.13 -9.45
N SER A 246 7.57 8.45 -8.25
CA SER A 246 8.98 8.35 -7.86
C SER A 246 9.85 9.46 -8.48
N TYR A 247 11.12 9.54 -8.06
CA TYR A 247 12.16 10.48 -8.54
C TYR A 247 11.74 11.95 -8.66
N GLY A 248 10.79 12.40 -7.82
CA GLY A 248 10.25 13.76 -7.84
C GLY A 248 9.26 14.04 -8.96
N PHE A 249 8.73 13.00 -9.60
CA PHE A 249 7.71 13.07 -10.63
C PHE A 249 6.31 12.90 -10.07
N TRP A 250 5.38 13.65 -10.64
CA TRP A 250 3.98 13.65 -10.24
C TRP A 250 3.08 13.62 -11.46
N LEU A 251 2.03 12.80 -11.43
CA LEU A 251 0.99 12.76 -12.44
C LEU A 251 -0.26 13.43 -11.90
N ALA A 252 -0.60 14.59 -12.46
CA ALA A 252 -1.80 15.31 -12.08
C ALA A 252 -3.08 14.63 -12.61
N PRO A 253 -4.23 14.86 -11.96
CA PRO A 253 -5.51 14.27 -12.40
C PRO A 253 -5.95 14.65 -13.83
N ASP A 254 -5.42 15.74 -14.37
CA ASP A 254 -5.65 16.20 -15.74
C ASP A 254 -4.71 15.55 -16.77
N GLY A 255 -3.83 14.63 -16.35
CA GLY A 255 -2.84 13.96 -17.18
C GLY A 255 -1.51 14.73 -17.31
N GLY A 256 -1.38 15.89 -16.67
CA GLY A 256 -0.14 16.66 -16.67
C GLY A 256 0.97 15.99 -15.87
N PHE A 257 2.17 15.85 -16.45
CA PHE A 257 3.36 15.43 -15.71
C PHE A 257 4.08 16.64 -15.10
N TYR A 258 4.46 16.53 -13.83
CA TYR A 258 5.23 17.54 -13.11
C TYR A 258 6.51 16.91 -12.60
N TYR A 259 7.64 17.61 -12.78
CA TYR A 259 8.91 17.22 -12.19
C TYR A 259 9.38 18.30 -11.23
N VAL A 260 9.67 17.88 -10.01
CA VAL A 260 10.28 18.71 -9.00
C VAL A 260 11.65 18.14 -8.69
N GLY A 261 12.70 18.87 -9.09
CA GLY A 261 14.05 18.47 -8.74
C GLY A 261 14.29 18.61 -7.24
N SER A 262 15.12 17.72 -6.70
CA SER A 262 15.57 17.73 -5.30
C SER A 262 16.36 18.99 -4.88
N GLY A 263 16.76 19.85 -5.83
CA GLY A 263 17.50 21.10 -5.59
C GLY A 263 16.66 22.38 -5.61
N ALA A 264 15.37 22.32 -5.23
CA ALA A 264 14.42 23.46 -5.21
C ALA A 264 14.14 24.14 -6.56
N THR A 265 14.69 23.62 -7.67
CA THR A 265 14.34 24.07 -9.01
C THR A 265 13.18 23.22 -9.51
N VAL A 266 11.99 23.81 -9.50
CA VAL A 266 10.78 23.21 -10.05
C VAL A 266 10.84 23.33 -11.58
N TYR A 267 11.10 22.23 -12.28
CA TYR A 267 10.82 22.14 -13.71
C TYR A 267 9.37 21.67 -13.87
N ALA A 268 8.42 22.50 -13.45
CA ALA A 268 7.01 22.26 -13.72
C ALA A 268 6.76 22.57 -15.21
N SER A 269 7.18 21.69 -16.10
CA SER A 269 6.59 21.63 -17.43
C SER A 269 5.48 20.60 -17.35
N ALA A 270 4.23 21.04 -17.27
CA ALA A 270 3.09 20.17 -17.57
C ALA A 270 3.31 19.60 -18.98
N LEU A 271 3.75 18.35 -19.06
CA LEU A 271 3.77 17.64 -20.33
C LEU A 271 2.35 17.12 -20.54
N PRO A 272 1.65 17.52 -21.60
CA PRO A 272 0.32 16.99 -21.87
C PRO A 272 0.46 15.53 -22.32
N GLY A 273 -0.34 14.62 -21.75
CA GLY A 273 -0.33 13.21 -22.11
C GLY A 273 -1.22 12.33 -21.22
N THR A 274 -1.33 11.04 -21.55
CA THR A 274 -2.02 10.03 -20.75
C THR A 274 -1.10 8.82 -20.57
N GLY A 275 -0.85 8.36 -19.34
CA GLY A 275 -0.11 7.11 -19.09
C GLY A 275 1.39 7.19 -19.41
N GLY A 276 2.12 8.00 -18.64
CA GLY A 276 3.55 8.26 -18.80
C GLY A 276 4.40 7.64 -17.68
N SER A 277 5.67 7.42 -18.01
CA SER A 277 6.71 6.99 -17.08
C SER A 277 7.86 7.98 -17.17
N ALA A 278 8.34 8.43 -16.02
CA ALA A 278 9.40 9.41 -15.94
C ALA A 278 10.58 8.85 -15.16
N TYR A 279 11.78 9.16 -15.63
CA TYR A 279 13.02 8.63 -15.11
C TYR A 279 14.05 9.74 -14.97
N SER A 280 14.78 9.79 -13.86
CA SER A 280 15.83 10.77 -13.64
C SER A 280 17.17 10.05 -13.51
N VAL A 281 18.19 10.53 -14.23
CA VAL A 281 19.56 9.98 -14.08
C VAL A 281 20.41 10.97 -13.31
N LEU A 282 21.30 10.40 -12.51
CA LEU A 282 22.22 11.06 -11.60
C LEU A 282 23.27 11.93 -12.31
N ASN A 283 22.86 13.05 -12.89
CA ASN A 283 23.71 14.10 -13.48
C ASN A 283 22.89 15.20 -14.21
N ALA A 284 21.71 15.55 -13.68
CA ALA A 284 20.87 16.66 -14.14
C ALA A 284 20.11 16.47 -15.48
N SER A 285 20.13 15.27 -16.06
CA SER A 285 19.26 14.94 -17.20
C SER A 285 18.00 14.23 -16.71
N THR A 286 16.85 14.86 -16.95
CA THR A 286 15.52 14.34 -16.59
C THR A 286 14.88 13.77 -17.83
N TRP A 287 14.52 12.50 -17.83
CA TRP A 287 14.00 11.81 -19.00
C TRP A 287 12.52 11.49 -18.84
N PHE A 288 11.74 11.83 -19.86
CA PHE A 288 10.29 11.60 -19.88
C PHE A 288 9.96 10.67 -21.01
N THR A 289 9.17 9.64 -20.72
CA THR A 289 8.59 8.75 -21.74
C THR A 289 7.09 8.80 -21.54
N TYR A 290 6.34 9.23 -22.54
CA TYR A 290 4.90 9.44 -22.39
C TYR A 290 4.16 9.24 -23.71
N ILE A 291 2.86 9.04 -23.61
CA ILE A 291 1.95 9.10 -24.76
C ILE A 291 1.34 10.49 -24.77
N ASP A 292 1.57 11.24 -25.85
CA ASP A 292 1.00 12.58 -25.99
C ASP A 292 -0.53 12.54 -26.17
N PRO A 293 -1.26 13.68 -26.10
CA PRO A 293 -2.71 13.68 -26.21
C PRO A 293 -3.25 13.23 -27.57
N SER A 294 -2.39 13.19 -28.59
CA SER A 294 -2.73 12.66 -29.91
C SER A 294 -2.55 11.13 -30.01
N GLY A 295 -2.05 10.50 -28.95
CA GLY A 295 -1.79 9.06 -28.88
C GLY A 295 -0.41 8.66 -29.37
N VAL A 296 0.53 9.60 -29.55
CA VAL A 296 1.86 9.32 -30.10
C VAL A 296 2.89 9.14 -28.99
N ALA A 297 3.63 8.03 -29.08
CA ALA A 297 4.76 7.73 -28.20
C ALA A 297 5.84 8.80 -28.31
N THR A 298 6.24 9.36 -27.16
CA THR A 298 7.12 10.52 -27.10
C THR A 298 8.17 10.36 -26.01
N PHE A 299 9.39 10.81 -26.29
CA PHE A 299 10.48 10.89 -25.33
C PHE A 299 11.08 12.29 -25.29
N LYS A 300 11.41 12.77 -24.09
CA LYS A 300 11.99 14.09 -23.88
C LYS A 300 13.13 14.00 -22.87
N ASN A 301 14.21 14.71 -23.12
CA ASN A 301 15.30 14.89 -22.17
C ASN A 301 15.33 16.35 -21.66
N GLY A 302 14.83 16.58 -20.45
CA GLY A 302 14.98 17.85 -19.74
C GLY A 302 14.43 19.04 -20.52
N GLY A 303 15.33 19.96 -20.88
CA GLY A 303 15.02 21.17 -21.66
C GLY A 303 14.93 20.94 -23.17
N ASP A 304 15.25 19.75 -23.66
CA ASP A 304 15.24 19.45 -25.09
C ASP A 304 13.82 19.42 -25.66
N ALA A 305 13.72 19.61 -26.98
CA ALA A 305 12.47 19.39 -27.69
C ALA A 305 12.04 17.91 -27.62
N PRO A 306 10.74 17.61 -27.46
CA PRO A 306 10.26 16.24 -27.49
C PRO A 306 10.58 15.54 -28.82
N THR A 307 10.96 14.27 -28.75
CA THR A 307 11.13 13.36 -29.89
C THR A 307 9.96 12.40 -29.95
N THR A 308 9.30 12.27 -31.10
CA THR A 308 8.16 11.37 -31.30
C THR A 308 8.56 10.08 -32.01
N TYR A 309 7.83 9.01 -31.71
CA TYR A 309 8.05 7.67 -32.24
C TYR A 309 6.78 7.13 -32.90
N PRO A 310 6.48 7.55 -34.13
CA PRO A 310 5.24 7.17 -34.82
C PRO A 310 5.18 5.68 -35.22
N ALA A 311 6.29 4.94 -35.15
CA ALA A 311 6.28 3.51 -35.42
C ALA A 311 5.77 2.67 -34.24
N VAL A 312 5.73 3.24 -33.03
CA VAL A 312 5.18 2.57 -31.84
C VAL A 312 3.68 2.34 -32.06
N PRO A 313 3.17 1.12 -31.83
CA PRO A 313 1.75 0.81 -32.02
C PRO A 313 0.82 1.73 -31.23
N ALA A 314 -0.31 2.10 -31.84
CA ALA A 314 -1.33 2.89 -31.17
C ALA A 314 -1.90 2.17 -29.94
N GLY A 315 -2.17 2.91 -28.87
CA GLY A 315 -2.63 2.36 -27.59
C GLY A 315 -1.52 1.76 -26.72
N SER A 316 -0.24 1.93 -27.10
CA SER A 316 0.88 1.54 -26.24
C SER A 316 0.93 2.37 -24.95
N THR A 317 1.51 1.80 -23.91
CA THR A 317 1.77 2.47 -22.62
C THR A 317 3.25 2.75 -22.46
N ALA A 318 3.63 3.92 -21.93
CA ALA A 318 5.01 4.19 -21.55
C ALA A 318 5.40 3.40 -20.29
N VAL A 319 6.50 2.64 -20.35
CA VAL A 319 6.92 1.72 -19.26
C VAL A 319 8.32 2.01 -18.70
N GLY A 320 8.91 3.14 -19.11
CA GLY A 320 10.17 3.66 -18.59
C GLY A 320 11.10 4.13 -19.70
N TYR A 321 12.42 4.13 -19.47
CA TYR A 321 13.39 4.83 -20.33
C TYR A 321 13.22 4.56 -21.83
N ASN A 322 12.62 5.52 -22.55
CA ASN A 322 12.38 5.46 -23.98
C ASN A 322 11.71 4.15 -24.44
N THR A 323 10.92 3.53 -23.56
CA THR A 323 10.38 2.18 -23.77
C THR A 323 8.86 2.18 -23.64
N PHE A 324 8.20 1.48 -24.57
CA PHE A 324 6.76 1.43 -24.71
C PHE A 324 6.29 -0.02 -24.80
N LEU A 325 5.19 -0.33 -24.13
CA LEU A 325 4.53 -1.63 -24.17
C LEU A 325 3.26 -1.53 -25.02
N ALA A 326 3.25 -2.21 -26.14
CA ALA A 326 2.10 -2.24 -27.03
C ALA A 326 0.99 -3.17 -26.48
N PRO A 327 -0.28 -2.97 -26.91
CA PRO A 327 -1.40 -3.80 -26.47
C PRO A 327 -1.26 -5.30 -26.76
N ASP A 328 -0.48 -5.66 -27.78
CA ASP A 328 -0.15 -7.04 -28.13
C ASP A 328 0.96 -7.66 -27.26
N GLY A 329 1.48 -6.91 -26.29
CA GLY A 329 2.56 -7.29 -25.40
C GLY A 329 3.96 -7.00 -25.96
N SER A 330 4.11 -6.53 -27.20
CA SER A 330 5.42 -6.24 -27.77
C SER A 330 6.08 -5.03 -27.09
N LEU A 331 7.36 -5.16 -26.75
CA LEU A 331 8.16 -4.05 -26.22
C LEU A 331 8.90 -3.32 -27.32
N TRP A 332 8.86 -1.99 -27.24
CA TRP A 332 9.46 -1.07 -28.21
C TRP A 332 10.41 -0.13 -27.50
N ARG A 333 11.54 0.18 -28.13
CA ARG A 333 12.45 1.24 -27.71
C ARG A 333 12.58 2.27 -28.83
N GLY A 334 12.11 3.48 -28.59
CA GLY A 334 11.87 4.44 -29.66
C GLY A 334 11.03 3.83 -30.79
N ASN A 335 11.47 3.98 -32.05
CA ASN A 335 10.79 3.42 -33.23
C ASN A 335 11.11 1.93 -33.52
N SER A 336 11.82 1.24 -32.63
CA SER A 336 12.32 -0.12 -32.90
C SER A 336 11.67 -1.15 -31.97
N PRO A 337 11.08 -2.24 -32.50
CA PRO A 337 10.64 -3.35 -31.66
C PRO A 337 11.85 -4.09 -31.08
N LEU A 338 11.77 -4.52 -29.83
CA LEU A 338 12.83 -5.27 -29.15
C LEU A 338 12.75 -6.79 -29.41
N GLY A 339 11.69 -7.26 -30.08
CA GLY A 339 11.44 -8.69 -30.28
C GLY A 339 11.03 -9.44 -28.99
N ILE A 340 10.66 -8.69 -27.95
CA ILE A 340 10.21 -9.23 -26.66
C ILE A 340 8.71 -9.03 -26.53
N PHE A 341 8.03 -10.07 -26.01
CA PHE A 341 6.63 -10.03 -25.64
C PHE A 341 6.50 -10.17 -24.13
N ALA A 342 6.03 -9.11 -23.48
CA ALA A 342 5.84 -9.04 -22.06
C ALA A 342 4.35 -9.11 -21.69
N THR A 343 4.07 -9.66 -20.52
CA THR A 343 2.74 -9.61 -19.93
C THR A 343 2.43 -8.16 -19.51
N PRO A 344 1.27 -7.58 -19.88
CA PRO A 344 0.84 -6.26 -19.43
C PRO A 344 0.96 -6.10 -17.91
N GLY A 345 1.52 -4.97 -17.46
CA GLY A 345 1.72 -4.66 -16.04
C GLY A 345 2.90 -5.35 -15.36
N SER A 346 3.68 -6.17 -16.07
CA SER A 346 4.89 -6.83 -15.51
C SER A 346 6.21 -6.12 -15.81
N VAL A 347 6.15 -5.06 -16.61
CA VAL A 347 7.33 -4.40 -17.19
C VAL A 347 7.75 -3.23 -16.33
N ASP A 348 9.03 -3.17 -16.02
CA ASP A 348 9.66 -1.97 -15.46
C ASP A 348 11.04 -1.77 -16.10
N VAL A 349 11.41 -0.51 -16.37
CA VAL A 349 12.67 -0.14 -17.03
C VAL A 349 13.48 0.79 -16.15
N GLN A 350 14.69 0.37 -15.80
CA GLN A 350 15.58 1.12 -14.93
C GLN A 350 16.92 1.40 -15.60
N TYR A 351 17.67 2.35 -15.06
CA TYR A 351 19.08 2.55 -15.36
C TYR A 351 19.93 2.24 -14.13
N ASP A 352 21.01 1.50 -14.37
CA ASP A 352 22.07 1.24 -13.42
C ASP A 352 23.42 1.66 -14.04
N PRO A 353 24.28 2.43 -13.36
CA PRO A 353 25.59 2.85 -13.86
C PRO A 353 26.54 1.71 -14.26
N ARG A 354 26.33 0.48 -13.75
CA ARG A 354 27.12 -0.71 -14.07
C ARG A 354 26.58 -1.46 -15.28
N TYR A 355 25.25 -1.53 -15.40
CA TYR A 355 24.57 -2.34 -16.43
C TYR A 355 23.93 -1.51 -17.55
N GLY A 356 23.96 -0.19 -17.46
CA GLY A 356 23.22 0.71 -18.34
C GLY A 356 21.72 0.60 -18.12
N VAL A 357 20.95 0.86 -19.18
CA VAL A 357 19.49 0.71 -19.13
C VAL A 357 19.12 -0.75 -19.31
N PHE A 358 18.30 -1.28 -18.41
CA PHE A 358 17.74 -2.62 -18.53
C PHE A 358 16.24 -2.62 -18.27
N THR A 359 15.56 -3.59 -18.87
CA THR A 359 14.13 -3.80 -18.77
C THR A 359 13.88 -5.12 -18.06
N THR A 360 13.13 -5.06 -16.98
CA THR A 360 12.61 -6.21 -16.25
C THR A 360 11.19 -6.48 -16.71
N TYR A 361 10.87 -7.74 -17.01
CA TYR A 361 9.56 -8.10 -17.52
C TYR A 361 9.22 -9.56 -17.23
N ARG A 362 7.95 -9.92 -17.33
CA ARG A 362 7.50 -11.30 -17.40
C ARG A 362 7.13 -11.63 -18.82
N ASP A 363 7.72 -12.69 -19.39
CA ASP A 363 7.36 -13.13 -20.73
C ASP A 363 5.97 -13.81 -20.77
N ALA A 364 5.51 -14.16 -21.97
CA ALA A 364 4.23 -14.83 -22.18
C ALA A 364 4.14 -16.24 -21.54
N THR A 365 5.27 -16.86 -21.20
CA THR A 365 5.31 -18.15 -20.49
C THR A 365 5.26 -17.99 -18.97
N GLY A 366 5.31 -16.75 -18.50
CA GLY A 366 5.31 -16.44 -17.08
C GLY A 366 6.70 -16.41 -16.46
N VAL A 367 7.79 -16.40 -17.23
CA VAL A 367 9.17 -16.35 -16.68
C VAL A 367 9.63 -14.91 -16.51
N ALA A 368 10.15 -14.59 -15.33
CA ALA A 368 10.78 -13.29 -15.05
C ALA A 368 12.11 -13.17 -15.79
N SER A 369 12.33 -12.05 -16.49
CA SER A 369 13.50 -11.85 -17.35
C SER A 369 14.03 -10.42 -17.31
N TYR A 370 15.30 -10.27 -17.69
CA TYR A 370 15.99 -9.00 -17.92
C TYR A 370 16.32 -8.89 -19.39
N TYR A 371 16.15 -7.69 -19.94
CA TYR A 371 16.68 -7.30 -21.22
C TYR A 371 17.64 -6.13 -21.03
N PHE A 372 18.91 -6.34 -21.35
CA PHE A 372 19.94 -5.31 -21.25
C PHE A 372 20.04 -4.52 -22.56
N GLN A 373 20.57 -3.30 -22.48
CA GLN A 373 20.70 -2.41 -23.64
C GLN A 373 21.56 -2.97 -24.77
N ASP A 374 22.47 -3.90 -24.48
CA ASP A 374 23.29 -4.62 -25.44
C ASP A 374 22.53 -5.73 -26.20
N GLY A 375 21.25 -5.94 -25.89
CA GLY A 375 20.40 -6.99 -26.47
C GLY A 375 20.41 -8.30 -25.69
N THR A 376 21.21 -8.41 -24.63
CA THR A 376 21.30 -9.62 -23.81
C THR A 376 20.00 -9.84 -23.05
N VAL A 377 19.48 -11.07 -23.10
CA VAL A 377 18.33 -11.51 -22.30
C VAL A 377 18.80 -12.51 -21.23
N VAL A 378 18.41 -12.27 -19.99
CA VAL A 378 18.68 -13.18 -18.85
C VAL A 378 17.35 -13.59 -18.22
N ALA A 379 17.03 -14.89 -18.31
CA ALA A 379 15.86 -15.47 -17.68
C ALA A 379 16.15 -15.88 -16.23
N ASN A 380 15.17 -15.67 -15.34
CA ASN A 380 15.25 -16.01 -13.92
C ASN A 380 14.13 -16.99 -13.55
N PRO A 381 14.27 -18.28 -13.92
CA PRO A 381 13.24 -19.28 -13.67
C PRO A 381 13.02 -19.58 -12.17
N ALA A 382 13.93 -19.15 -11.30
CA ALA A 382 13.78 -19.29 -9.86
C ALA A 382 12.80 -18.28 -9.24
N VAL A 383 12.39 -17.23 -9.96
CA VAL A 383 11.32 -16.33 -9.51
C VAL A 383 9.98 -17.06 -9.71
N PRO A 384 9.15 -17.22 -8.65
CA PRO A 384 7.89 -17.90 -8.77
C PRO A 384 6.95 -17.31 -9.84
N ALA A 385 6.10 -18.19 -10.38
CA ALA A 385 5.00 -17.76 -11.23
C ALA A 385 4.05 -16.86 -10.43
N GLY A 386 3.59 -15.77 -11.04
CA GLY A 386 2.69 -14.82 -10.40
C GLY A 386 3.35 -13.78 -9.49
N SER A 387 4.67 -13.78 -9.33
CA SER A 387 5.36 -12.71 -8.59
C SER A 387 5.16 -11.33 -9.23
N THR A 388 4.96 -10.31 -8.41
CA THR A 388 4.86 -8.90 -8.81
C THR A 388 6.26 -8.29 -8.90
N ASN A 389 6.55 -7.55 -9.99
CA ASN A 389 7.80 -6.79 -10.10
C ASN A 389 7.74 -5.57 -9.17
N LEU A 390 8.77 -5.39 -8.34
CA LEU A 390 8.87 -4.32 -7.34
C LEU A 390 9.84 -3.21 -7.72
N THR A 391 10.37 -3.19 -8.95
CA THR A 391 11.51 -2.37 -9.44
C THR A 391 12.88 -2.99 -9.19
N TYR A 392 13.93 -2.43 -9.79
CA TYR A 392 15.36 -2.82 -9.69
C TYR A 392 15.65 -4.33 -9.82
N GLY A 393 14.80 -5.08 -10.52
CA GLY A 393 14.96 -6.53 -10.63
C GLY A 393 14.54 -7.32 -9.39
N PHE A 394 13.67 -6.73 -8.57
CA PHE A 394 13.07 -7.35 -7.41
C PHE A 394 11.67 -7.86 -7.73
N TRP A 395 11.33 -8.99 -7.14
CA TRP A 395 10.05 -9.65 -7.35
C TRP A 395 9.46 -10.09 -6.01
N LEU A 396 8.18 -9.82 -5.80
CA LEU A 396 7.40 -10.29 -4.66
C LEU A 396 6.51 -11.44 -5.09
N SER A 397 6.76 -12.64 -4.58
CA SER A 397 5.92 -13.79 -4.89
C SER A 397 4.57 -13.76 -4.17
N PRO A 398 3.56 -14.48 -4.68
CA PRO A 398 2.22 -14.51 -4.06
C PRO A 398 2.20 -15.01 -2.61
N ASP A 399 3.19 -15.79 -2.20
CA ASP A 399 3.38 -16.28 -0.83
C ASP A 399 4.18 -15.32 0.06
N GLY A 400 4.54 -14.13 -0.45
CA GLY A 400 5.23 -13.07 0.29
C GLY A 400 6.76 -13.12 0.21
N GLY A 401 7.34 -14.08 -0.50
CA GLY A 401 8.80 -14.17 -0.68
C GLY A 401 9.38 -13.06 -1.56
N PHE A 402 10.56 -12.57 -1.22
CA PHE A 402 11.30 -11.60 -2.03
C PHE A 402 12.40 -12.29 -2.81
N TYR A 403 12.43 -12.00 -4.11
CA TYR A 403 13.43 -12.51 -5.05
C TYR A 403 14.12 -11.31 -5.67
N ALA A 404 15.41 -11.18 -5.42
CA ALA A 404 16.24 -10.23 -6.15
C ALA A 404 17.00 -10.99 -7.23
N SER A 405 17.00 -10.48 -8.45
CA SER A 405 17.94 -10.93 -9.47
C SER A 405 18.87 -9.76 -9.83
N SER A 406 20.11 -9.86 -9.40
CA SER A 406 21.18 -8.96 -9.85
C SER A 406 22.12 -9.78 -10.73
N GLY A 407 21.95 -9.70 -12.05
CA GLY A 407 22.66 -10.59 -12.98
C GLY A 407 22.16 -12.03 -12.87
N ASN A 408 23.09 -13.01 -12.79
CA ASN A 408 22.79 -14.46 -12.76
C ASN A 408 22.44 -15.03 -11.37
N THR A 409 22.43 -14.22 -10.31
CA THR A 409 22.23 -14.72 -8.94
C THR A 409 20.87 -14.29 -8.42
N VAL A 410 20.06 -15.28 -8.05
CA VAL A 410 18.80 -15.05 -7.34
C VAL A 410 19.05 -15.09 -5.85
N TYR A 411 18.87 -13.96 -5.18
CA TYR A 411 18.78 -13.92 -3.73
C TYR A 411 17.32 -14.18 -3.36
N ALA A 412 17.04 -15.39 -2.89
CA ALA A 412 15.76 -15.72 -2.29
C ALA A 412 15.88 -15.45 -0.78
N THR A 413 15.34 -14.32 -0.35
CA THR A 413 14.98 -14.16 1.06
C THR A 413 13.49 -14.45 1.10
N ALA A 414 13.16 -15.72 1.36
CA ALA A 414 11.80 -16.11 1.73
C ALA A 414 11.52 -15.50 3.11
N VAL A 415 11.21 -14.22 3.09
CA VAL A 415 10.78 -13.47 4.24
C VAL A 415 9.27 -13.57 4.21
N PRO A 416 8.64 -14.37 5.10
CA PRO A 416 7.19 -14.26 5.25
C PRO A 416 6.90 -12.80 5.61
N GLY A 417 5.96 -12.15 4.94
CA GLY A 417 5.69 -10.72 5.06
C GLY A 417 4.50 -10.27 4.22
N THR A 418 3.78 -9.25 4.72
CA THR A 418 2.70 -8.59 3.98
C THR A 418 3.19 -7.21 3.54
N GLY A 419 3.40 -7.03 2.23
CA GLY A 419 3.91 -5.79 1.68
C GLY A 419 5.39 -5.55 1.98
N GLY A 420 6.18 -5.32 0.95
CA GLY A 420 7.55 -4.84 1.11
C GLY A 420 8.00 -4.06 -0.09
N SER A 421 9.01 -3.23 0.15
CA SER A 421 9.68 -2.44 -0.85
C SER A 421 11.14 -2.87 -0.88
N ALA A 422 11.66 -3.12 -2.07
CA ALA A 422 13.07 -3.37 -2.28
C ALA A 422 13.73 -2.11 -2.81
N TYR A 423 14.96 -1.87 -2.38
CA TYR A 423 15.75 -0.72 -2.79
C TYR A 423 17.19 -1.15 -3.07
N SER A 424 17.75 -0.78 -4.23
CA SER A 424 19.15 -1.03 -4.55
C SER A 424 19.91 0.30 -4.59
N VAL A 425 21.03 0.38 -3.86
CA VAL A 425 21.96 1.50 -3.99
C VAL A 425 23.14 1.05 -4.85
N LEU A 426 23.67 1.99 -5.62
CA LEU A 426 24.64 1.90 -6.72
C LEU A 426 26.00 1.22 -6.46
N ASN A 427 26.15 0.53 -5.33
CA ASN A 427 27.41 0.05 -4.79
C ASN A 427 27.41 -1.43 -4.34
N ALA A 428 26.50 -2.27 -4.88
CA ALA A 428 26.41 -3.74 -4.67
C ALA A 428 25.67 -4.18 -3.39
N SER A 429 25.20 -3.24 -2.58
CA SER A 429 24.34 -3.55 -1.44
C SER A 429 22.88 -3.47 -1.86
N THR A 430 22.20 -4.59 -1.70
CA THR A 430 20.76 -4.71 -1.93
C THR A 430 20.05 -4.57 -0.60
N TRP A 431 19.03 -3.71 -0.53
CA TRP A 431 18.33 -3.41 0.71
C TRP A 431 16.85 -3.79 0.60
N PHE A 432 16.33 -4.39 1.67
CA PHE A 432 14.94 -4.81 1.78
C PHE A 432 14.30 -4.08 2.94
N THR A 433 13.13 -3.50 2.71
CA THR A 433 12.29 -2.93 3.77
C THR A 433 10.96 -3.66 3.73
N TYR A 434 10.57 -4.30 4.82
CA TYR A 434 9.37 -5.12 4.85
C TYR A 434 8.75 -5.19 6.24
N MET A 435 7.48 -5.59 6.30
CA MET A 435 6.83 -5.95 7.55
C MET A 435 6.90 -7.46 7.74
N ALA A 436 7.73 -7.90 8.68
CA ALA A 436 7.79 -9.29 9.08
C ALA A 436 6.54 -9.61 9.92
N PRO A 437 5.88 -10.76 9.75
CA PRO A 437 4.88 -11.27 10.67
C PRO A 437 5.49 -11.34 12.07
N ALA A 438 4.74 -10.91 13.08
CA ALA A 438 5.21 -11.03 14.46
C ALA A 438 5.21 -12.48 14.97
N CYS A 439 4.60 -13.40 14.20
CA CYS A 439 4.64 -14.85 14.31
C CYS A 439 4.66 -15.46 12.88
#